data_AF-A0A1Z3HRM3-F1
#
_entry.id   AF-A0A1Z3HRM3-F1
#
_cell.length_a   1.000
_cell.length_b   1.000
_cell.length_c   1.000
_cell.angle_alpha   90.00
_cell.angle_beta   90.00
_cell.angle_gamma   90.00
#
_symmetry.space_group_name_H-M   'P 1'
#
loop_
_entity.id
_entity.type
_entity.pdbx_description
1 polymer ?
#
loop_
_entity_poly.entity_id
_entity_poly.type
_entity_poly.pdbx_seq_one_letter_code
_entity_poly.pdbx_strand_id
1 'polypeptide(L)'
;MSARADGLIKLMQQKTDEILSFEPRLIEFLTWVNQKASQIETKRPQSFVRAFYFIYSLSREEIISPLDSTTIEPEMDLDRLLLNFLSNLKKLSKTSESSSEVFTAWDKVKADLQIINATIQLTSFPSKDSFQTGWQETMETLQLQSDMQEQWMDNLGAVVSRLQAHLIRHRDIGHDWHFSDAEIETLQEYYNANQLLLDCLNGDCYVSRQLQKQVRNTLFRV
;
A
#
# COMPACT_ATOMS: atom_id res chain seq x y z
N MET A 1 -23.26 -31.21 -9.83
CA MET A 1 -22.08 -31.19 -8.93
C MET A 1 -21.65 -29.77 -8.54
N SER A 2 -22.03 -28.70 -9.28
CA SER A 2 -21.69 -27.31 -8.91
C SER A 2 -22.29 -26.81 -7.59
N ALA A 3 -23.50 -27.26 -7.20
CA ALA A 3 -24.18 -26.74 -6.01
C ALA A 3 -23.39 -26.93 -4.70
N ARG A 4 -22.59 -28.01 -4.58
CA ARG A 4 -21.74 -28.24 -3.39
C ARG A 4 -20.51 -27.34 -3.39
N ALA A 5 -19.87 -27.14 -4.55
CA ALA A 5 -18.77 -26.20 -4.70
C ALA A 5 -19.23 -24.76 -4.47
N ASP A 6 -20.39 -24.37 -5.04
CA ASP A 6 -21.02 -23.08 -4.81
C ASP A 6 -21.31 -22.84 -3.32
N GLY A 7 -21.80 -23.86 -2.60
CA GLY A 7 -22.04 -23.80 -1.16
C GLY A 7 -20.75 -23.61 -0.35
N LEU A 8 -19.68 -24.35 -0.69
CA LEU A 8 -18.39 -24.23 -0.02
C LEU A 8 -17.76 -22.85 -0.22
N ILE A 9 -17.75 -22.32 -1.45
CA ILE A 9 -17.21 -20.99 -1.73
C ILE A 9 -17.98 -19.90 -0.98
N LYS A 10 -19.31 -19.99 -0.89
CA LYS A 10 -20.11 -19.07 -0.08
C LYS A 10 -19.77 -19.14 1.40
N LEU A 11 -19.57 -20.35 1.93
CA LEU A 11 -19.19 -20.54 3.33
C LEU A 11 -17.79 -19.96 3.60
N MET A 12 -16.82 -20.20 2.71
CA MET A 12 -15.48 -19.63 2.81
C MET A 12 -15.55 -18.10 2.79
N GLN A 13 -16.33 -17.52 1.86
CA GLN A 13 -16.56 -16.08 1.83
C GLN A 13 -17.13 -15.56 3.16
N GLN A 14 -18.20 -16.17 3.66
CA GLN A 14 -18.82 -15.77 4.93
C GLN A 14 -17.80 -15.83 6.08
N LYS A 15 -16.98 -16.88 6.13
CA LYS A 15 -15.95 -17.03 7.16
C LYS A 15 -14.83 -16.00 7.02
N THR A 16 -14.43 -15.63 5.81
CA THR A 16 -13.50 -14.52 5.56
C THR A 16 -14.06 -13.20 6.07
N ASP A 17 -15.33 -12.91 5.77
CA ASP A 17 -15.99 -11.66 6.19
C ASP A 17 -16.14 -11.58 7.72
N GLU A 18 -16.32 -12.73 8.39
CA GLU A 18 -16.40 -12.83 9.85
C GLU A 18 -15.08 -12.49 10.56
N ILE A 19 -13.90 -12.65 9.92
CA ILE A 19 -12.57 -12.46 10.55
C ILE A 19 -12.43 -11.05 11.14
N LEU A 20 -12.89 -10.03 10.42
CA LEU A 20 -12.74 -8.62 10.83
C LEU A 20 -13.99 -8.06 11.54
N SER A 21 -15.07 -8.82 11.61
CA SER A 21 -16.42 -8.33 11.94
C SER A 21 -16.59 -7.77 13.36
N PHE A 22 -15.67 -8.08 14.27
CA PHE A 22 -15.70 -7.62 15.67
C PHE A 22 -14.61 -6.61 16.02
N GLU A 23 -13.84 -6.14 15.05
CA GLU A 23 -12.68 -5.26 15.27
C GLU A 23 -12.89 -3.90 14.59
N PRO A 24 -13.43 -2.88 15.29
CA PRO A 24 -13.80 -1.60 14.68
C PRO A 24 -12.66 -0.90 13.94
N ARG A 25 -11.43 -0.98 14.46
CA ARG A 25 -10.25 -0.38 13.81
C ARG A 25 -9.90 -1.07 12.49
N LEU A 26 -10.04 -2.39 12.43
CA LEU A 26 -9.80 -3.15 11.20
C LEU A 26 -10.89 -2.89 10.16
N ILE A 27 -12.14 -2.70 10.60
CA ILE A 27 -13.26 -2.29 9.74
C ILE A 27 -13.02 -0.86 9.20
N GLU A 28 -12.54 0.07 10.02
CA GLU A 28 -12.19 1.43 9.57
C GLU A 28 -11.08 1.40 8.51
N PHE A 29 -10.03 0.62 8.75
CA PHE A 29 -8.97 0.40 7.77
C PHE A 29 -9.50 -0.18 6.46
N LEU A 30 -10.31 -1.22 6.52
CA LEU A 30 -10.87 -1.84 5.31
C LEU A 30 -11.84 -0.88 4.60
N THR A 31 -12.57 -0.05 5.35
CA THR A 31 -13.41 1.01 4.78
C THR A 31 -12.55 2.01 4.01
N TRP A 32 -11.44 2.45 4.58
CA TRP A 32 -10.47 3.30 3.89
C TRP A 32 -9.88 2.62 2.64
N VAL A 33 -9.48 1.34 2.73
CA VAL A 33 -8.98 0.56 1.56
C VAL A 33 -10.01 0.57 0.42
N ASN A 34 -11.29 0.37 0.74
CA ASN A 34 -12.38 0.37 -0.24
C ASN A 34 -12.60 1.75 -0.86
N GLN A 35 -12.57 2.80 -0.05
CA GLN A 35 -12.69 4.18 -0.52
C GLN A 35 -11.52 4.56 -1.43
N LYS A 36 -10.28 4.32 -0.99
CA LYS A 36 -9.07 4.62 -1.77
C LYS A 36 -9.05 3.86 -3.09
N ALA A 37 -9.38 2.56 -3.09
CA ALA A 37 -9.43 1.76 -4.31
C ALA A 37 -10.48 2.27 -5.31
N SER A 38 -11.62 2.78 -4.82
CA SER A 38 -12.68 3.33 -5.67
C SER A 38 -12.32 4.65 -6.35
N GLN A 39 -11.32 5.37 -5.83
CA GLN A 39 -10.82 6.62 -6.41
C GLN A 39 -9.87 6.38 -7.60
N ILE A 40 -9.33 5.16 -7.74
CA ILE A 40 -8.39 4.84 -8.82
C ILE A 40 -9.14 4.47 -10.09
N GLU A 41 -8.92 5.26 -11.14
CA GLU A 41 -9.42 4.96 -12.46
C GLU A 41 -8.52 3.92 -13.14
N THR A 42 -9.03 2.69 -13.28
CA THR A 42 -8.29 1.60 -13.92
C THR A 42 -9.21 0.59 -14.59
N LYS A 43 -8.68 -0.11 -15.59
CA LYS A 43 -9.33 -1.28 -16.21
C LYS A 43 -9.16 -2.55 -15.36
N ARG A 44 -8.30 -2.53 -14.35
CA ARG A 44 -8.08 -3.66 -13.44
C ARG A 44 -9.34 -3.92 -12.60
N PRO A 45 -9.60 -5.18 -12.20
CA PRO A 45 -10.67 -5.48 -11.27
C PRO A 45 -10.49 -4.71 -9.96
N GLN A 46 -11.58 -4.17 -9.40
CA GLN A 46 -11.52 -3.44 -8.13
C GLN A 46 -10.96 -4.27 -6.96
N SER A 47 -11.16 -5.59 -6.98
CA SER A 47 -10.53 -6.49 -6.01
C SER A 47 -9.00 -6.46 -6.04
N PHE A 48 -8.40 -6.27 -7.22
CA PHE A 48 -6.95 -6.12 -7.38
C PHE A 48 -6.48 -4.81 -6.75
N VAL A 49 -7.21 -3.71 -6.99
CA VAL A 49 -6.87 -2.39 -6.44
C VAL A 49 -7.02 -2.37 -4.92
N ARG A 50 -8.07 -3.00 -4.38
CA ARG A 50 -8.24 -3.17 -2.92
C ARG A 50 -7.13 -4.00 -2.31
N ALA A 51 -6.78 -5.14 -2.92
CA ALA A 51 -5.65 -5.95 -2.47
C ALA A 51 -4.36 -5.13 -2.46
N PHE A 52 -4.12 -4.32 -3.50
CA PHE A 52 -2.96 -3.45 -3.58
C PHE A 52 -2.87 -2.48 -2.39
N TYR A 53 -3.92 -1.69 -2.12
CA TYR A 53 -3.89 -0.74 -1.00
C TYR A 53 -3.93 -1.41 0.37
N PHE A 54 -4.60 -2.55 0.49
CA PHE A 54 -4.55 -3.38 1.69
C PHE A 54 -3.09 -3.75 2.01
N ILE A 55 -2.34 -4.21 1.02
CA ILE A 55 -0.96 -4.66 1.21
C ILE A 55 -0.02 -3.51 1.54
N TYR A 56 0.03 -2.49 0.67
CA TYR A 56 1.04 -1.44 0.78
C TYR A 56 0.85 -0.51 1.98
N SER A 57 -0.34 -0.49 2.59
CA SER A 57 -0.65 0.37 3.74
C SER A 57 -0.33 -0.26 5.08
N LEU A 58 -0.04 -1.57 5.13
CA LEU A 58 0.34 -2.28 6.35
C LEU A 58 1.83 -2.14 6.70
N SER A 59 2.63 -1.51 5.82
CA SER A 59 4.00 -1.03 6.09
C SER A 59 5.05 -2.06 6.58
N ARG A 60 4.75 -3.36 6.61
CA ARG A 60 5.72 -4.42 6.92
C ARG A 60 6.16 -5.14 5.65
N GLU A 61 7.47 -5.14 5.41
CA GLU A 61 8.14 -5.79 4.26
C GLU A 61 7.95 -7.31 4.21
N GLU A 62 7.57 -7.95 5.32
CA GLU A 62 7.71 -9.40 5.48
C GLU A 62 6.45 -10.20 5.14
N ILE A 63 5.29 -9.56 4.99
CA ILE A 63 4.04 -10.30 5.20
C ILE A 63 3.28 -10.61 3.89
N ILE A 64 3.53 -9.89 2.79
CA ILE A 64 2.69 -10.05 1.60
C ILE A 64 3.49 -10.01 0.30
N SER A 65 3.52 -11.16 -0.40
CA SER A 65 4.11 -11.26 -1.73
C SER A 65 3.45 -10.27 -2.69
N PRO A 66 4.22 -9.49 -3.47
CA PRO A 66 3.66 -8.51 -4.38
C PRO A 66 2.71 -9.17 -5.38
N LEU A 67 1.55 -8.53 -5.59
CA LEU A 67 0.69 -8.80 -6.74
C LEU A 67 1.54 -8.80 -8.01
N ASP A 68 1.35 -9.82 -8.85
CA ASP A 68 2.12 -10.08 -10.07
C ASP A 68 2.36 -8.79 -10.87
N SER A 69 3.63 -8.36 -10.94
CA SER A 69 4.04 -6.95 -11.10
C SER A 69 4.03 -6.44 -12.54
N THR A 70 3.41 -7.15 -13.48
CA THR A 70 3.69 -6.94 -14.91
C THR A 70 2.90 -5.81 -15.57
N THR A 71 2.10 -5.03 -14.83
CA THR A 71 1.72 -3.64 -15.19
C THR A 71 0.86 -3.02 -14.09
N ILE A 72 1.50 -2.37 -13.11
CA ILE A 72 0.81 -1.48 -12.17
C ILE A 72 0.50 -0.17 -12.91
N GLU A 73 -0.71 0.36 -12.76
CA GLU A 73 -1.08 1.65 -13.35
C GLU A 73 -0.19 2.75 -12.77
N PRO A 74 0.23 3.77 -13.56
CA PRO A 74 1.16 4.79 -13.08
C PRO A 74 0.74 5.48 -11.77
N GLU A 75 -0.56 5.72 -11.57
CA GLU A 75 -1.08 6.33 -10.35
C GLU A 75 -0.88 5.45 -9.11
N MET A 76 -1.14 4.15 -9.24
CA MET A 76 -0.89 3.17 -8.19
C MET A 76 0.61 3.01 -7.94
N ASP A 77 1.41 2.99 -9.01
CA ASP A 77 2.86 2.85 -8.87
C ASP A 77 3.49 4.06 -8.16
N LEU A 78 2.97 5.26 -8.41
CA LEU A 78 3.35 6.45 -7.65
C LEU A 78 3.03 6.28 -6.15
N ASP A 79 1.83 5.84 -5.79
CA ASP A 79 1.46 5.60 -4.39
C ASP A 79 2.39 4.57 -3.72
N ARG A 80 2.72 3.48 -4.43
CA ARG A 80 3.68 2.47 -3.97
C ARG A 80 5.05 3.07 -3.71
N LEU A 81 5.58 3.81 -4.68
CA LEU A 81 6.91 4.43 -4.57
C LEU A 81 6.97 5.40 -3.39
N LEU A 82 5.93 6.23 -3.20
CA LEU A 82 5.84 7.18 -2.10
C LEU A 82 5.73 6.50 -0.73
N LEU A 83 4.92 5.44 -0.60
CA LEU A 83 4.80 4.66 0.63
C LEU A 83 6.11 3.96 1.00
N ASN A 84 6.77 3.34 0.02
CA ASN A 84 8.07 2.71 0.22
C ASN A 84 9.13 3.73 0.62
N PHE A 85 9.15 4.88 -0.04
CA PHE A 85 10.08 5.96 0.29
C PHE A 85 9.88 6.48 1.72
N LEU A 86 8.63 6.75 2.12
CA LEU A 86 8.31 7.15 3.49
C LEU A 86 8.74 6.07 4.51
N SER A 87 8.47 4.80 4.23
CA SER A 87 8.86 3.68 5.11
C SER A 87 10.37 3.59 5.26
N ASN A 88 11.12 3.69 4.15
CA ASN A 88 12.57 3.70 4.16
C ASN A 88 13.12 4.87 4.99
N LEU A 89 12.62 6.09 4.79
CA LEU A 89 13.05 7.25 5.59
C LEU A 89 12.72 7.09 7.09
N LYS A 90 11.56 6.50 7.43
CA LYS A 90 11.18 6.18 8.82
C LYS A 90 12.12 5.15 9.47
N LYS A 91 12.67 4.22 8.70
CA LYS A 91 13.65 3.25 9.20
C LYS A 91 15.00 3.93 9.43
N LEU A 92 15.46 4.70 8.46
CA LEU A 92 16.71 5.46 8.52
C LEU A 92 16.71 6.46 9.68
N SER A 93 15.57 7.08 10.00
CA SER A 93 15.49 8.01 11.15
C SER A 93 15.57 7.33 12.53
N LYS A 94 15.50 6.00 12.58
CA LYS A 94 15.54 5.20 13.82
C LYS A 94 16.82 4.40 13.97
N THR A 95 17.65 4.30 12.95
CA THR A 95 18.90 3.52 12.95
C THR A 95 20.05 4.35 13.53
N SER A 96 20.88 3.70 14.35
CA SER A 96 22.17 4.25 14.77
C SER A 96 23.21 3.80 13.74
N GLU A 97 23.34 4.54 12.64
CA GLU A 97 24.14 4.08 11.49
C GLU A 97 25.62 4.39 11.61
N SER A 98 26.45 3.49 11.07
CA SER A 98 27.85 3.77 10.78
C SER A 98 27.99 4.67 9.54
N SER A 99 29.09 5.42 9.42
CA SER A 99 29.30 6.36 8.30
C SER A 99 29.23 5.71 6.91
N SER A 100 29.57 4.42 6.77
CA SER A 100 29.44 3.70 5.50
C SER A 100 27.99 3.36 5.14
N GLU A 101 27.15 3.07 6.13
CA GLU A 101 25.73 2.76 5.90
C GLU A 101 24.97 4.02 5.49
N VAL A 102 25.27 5.15 6.14
CA VAL A 102 24.74 6.47 5.79
C VAL A 102 24.99 6.81 4.33
N PHE A 103 26.18 6.50 3.80
CA PHE A 103 26.52 6.73 2.38
C PHE A 103 25.63 5.90 1.44
N THR A 104 25.45 4.61 1.74
CA THR A 104 24.62 3.73 0.92
C THR A 104 23.14 4.12 0.96
N ALA A 105 22.65 4.56 2.13
CA ALA A 105 21.30 5.06 2.31
C ALA A 105 21.09 6.35 1.49
N TRP A 106 22.05 7.26 1.50
CA TRP A 106 22.03 8.49 0.72
C TRP A 106 21.90 8.24 -0.79
N ASP A 107 22.71 7.36 -1.36
CA ASP A 107 22.63 7.03 -2.79
C ASP A 107 21.30 6.39 -3.17
N LYS A 108 20.78 5.49 -2.33
CA LYS A 108 19.47 4.87 -2.52
C LYS A 108 18.35 5.92 -2.48
N VAL A 109 18.37 6.82 -1.51
CA VAL A 109 17.38 7.91 -1.38
C VAL A 109 17.38 8.79 -2.62
N LYS A 110 18.55 9.17 -3.16
CA LYS A 110 18.63 9.94 -4.42
C LYS A 110 18.04 9.17 -5.61
N ALA A 111 18.34 7.88 -5.74
CA ALA A 111 17.82 7.05 -6.81
C ALA A 111 16.28 6.92 -6.74
N ASP A 112 15.74 6.66 -5.55
CA ASP A 112 14.29 6.60 -5.31
C ASP A 112 13.62 7.92 -5.69
N LEU A 113 14.22 9.06 -5.32
CA LEU A 113 13.68 10.39 -5.67
C LEU A 113 13.67 10.67 -7.16
N GLN A 114 14.70 10.25 -7.89
CA GLN A 114 14.72 10.39 -9.35
C GLN A 114 13.57 9.62 -10.00
N ILE A 115 13.34 8.38 -9.55
CA ILE A 115 12.24 7.54 -10.02
C ILE A 115 10.90 8.19 -9.67
N ILE A 116 10.70 8.61 -8.43
CA ILE A 116 9.45 9.26 -7.98
C ILE A 116 9.18 10.53 -8.78
N ASN A 117 10.18 11.39 -8.96
CA ASN A 117 10.03 12.62 -9.75
C ASN A 117 9.60 12.32 -11.18
N ALA A 118 10.20 11.32 -11.83
CA ALA A 118 9.79 10.89 -13.16
C ALA A 118 8.34 10.38 -13.16
N THR A 119 7.96 9.54 -12.20
CA THR A 119 6.58 9.01 -12.09
C THR A 119 5.56 10.12 -11.79
N ILE A 120 5.89 11.14 -10.99
CA ILE A 120 5.05 12.32 -10.78
C ILE A 120 4.79 13.02 -12.13
N GLN A 121 5.81 13.18 -12.97
CA GLN A 121 5.61 13.83 -14.28
C GLN A 121 4.68 13.02 -15.19
N LEU A 122 4.75 11.69 -15.15
CA LEU A 122 3.95 10.78 -15.98
C LEU A 122 2.51 10.57 -15.49
N THR A 123 2.24 10.82 -14.20
CA THR A 123 0.91 10.62 -13.61
C THR A 123 0.03 11.85 -13.76
N SER A 124 -1.28 11.64 -13.93
CA SER A 124 -2.30 12.68 -13.91
C SER A 124 -3.22 12.41 -12.73
N PHE A 125 -3.35 13.37 -11.82
CA PHE A 125 -4.22 13.27 -10.65
C PHE A 125 -4.67 14.67 -10.19
N PRO A 126 -5.80 14.78 -9.47
CA PRO A 126 -6.26 16.06 -8.93
C PRO A 126 -5.17 16.72 -8.06
N SER A 127 -5.03 18.04 -8.18
CA SER A 127 -4.06 18.81 -7.38
C SER A 127 -2.58 18.48 -7.61
N LYS A 128 -2.22 17.91 -8.77
CA LYS A 128 -0.81 17.61 -9.14
C LYS A 128 0.16 18.78 -8.91
N ASP A 129 -0.22 19.99 -9.31
CA ASP A 129 0.65 21.17 -9.13
C ASP A 129 0.93 21.45 -7.65
N SER A 130 -0.12 21.46 -6.82
CA SER A 130 0.01 21.64 -5.37
C SER A 130 0.79 20.51 -4.71
N PHE A 131 0.61 19.28 -5.18
CA PHE A 131 1.41 18.14 -4.71
C PHE A 131 2.88 18.31 -5.07
N GLN A 132 3.18 18.72 -6.31
CA GLN A 132 4.54 18.88 -6.80
C GLN A 132 5.27 20.00 -6.06
N THR A 133 4.62 21.13 -5.79
CA THR A 133 5.20 22.21 -4.97
C THR A 133 5.56 21.74 -3.56
N GLY A 134 4.61 21.15 -2.82
CA GLY A 134 4.88 20.67 -1.46
C GLY A 134 5.89 19.51 -1.42
N TRP A 135 5.92 18.68 -2.48
CA TRP A 135 6.93 17.64 -2.64
C TRP A 135 8.33 18.25 -2.82
N GLN A 136 8.49 19.23 -3.71
CA GLN A 136 9.76 19.92 -3.93
C GLN A 136 10.27 20.60 -2.65
N GLU A 137 9.42 21.37 -1.95
CA GLU A 137 9.78 22.01 -0.68
C GLU A 137 10.22 21.00 0.40
N THR A 138 9.54 19.86 0.47
CA THR A 138 9.88 18.79 1.42
C THR A 138 11.23 18.16 1.06
N MET A 139 11.49 17.91 -0.23
CA MET A 139 12.75 17.31 -0.69
C MET A 139 13.94 18.28 -0.61
N GLU A 140 13.72 19.58 -0.78
CA GLU A 140 14.76 20.60 -0.55
C GLU A 140 15.20 20.63 0.92
N THR A 141 14.27 20.40 1.86
CA THR A 141 14.57 20.32 3.30
C THR A 141 15.49 19.14 3.63
N LEU A 142 15.46 18.08 2.81
CA LEU A 142 16.35 16.91 2.98
C LEU A 142 17.82 17.25 2.67
N GLN A 143 18.09 18.39 1.99
CA GLN A 143 19.44 18.88 1.69
C GLN A 143 20.35 17.86 0.99
N LEU A 144 19.78 17.08 0.07
CA LEU A 144 20.50 16.05 -0.69
C LEU A 144 21.60 16.57 -1.63
N GLN A 145 21.73 17.89 -1.76
CA GLN A 145 22.77 18.55 -2.55
C GLN A 145 23.95 19.02 -1.68
N SER A 146 23.91 18.81 -0.37
CA SER A 146 24.99 19.26 0.52
C SER A 146 26.27 18.44 0.29
N ASP A 147 27.41 19.14 0.29
CA ASP A 147 28.75 18.52 0.23
C ASP A 147 29.06 17.70 1.50
N MET A 148 28.24 17.83 2.55
CA MET A 148 28.34 17.13 3.82
C MET A 148 27.20 16.11 3.97
N GLN A 149 27.43 14.90 3.46
CA GLN A 149 26.49 13.76 3.45
C GLN A 149 25.99 13.27 4.82
N GLU A 150 26.38 13.90 5.93
CA GLU A 150 25.91 13.55 7.28
C GLU A 150 24.77 14.47 7.74
N GLN A 151 24.67 15.70 7.22
CA GLN A 151 23.73 16.72 7.72
C GLN A 151 22.25 16.44 7.40
N TRP A 152 21.97 15.64 6.36
CA TRP A 152 20.58 15.27 6.05
C TRP A 152 19.94 14.40 7.13
N MET A 153 20.74 13.66 7.92
CA MET A 153 20.22 12.83 9.01
C MET A 153 19.52 13.68 10.07
N ASP A 154 20.05 14.86 10.37
CA ASP A 154 19.44 15.80 11.33
C ASP A 154 18.05 16.27 10.85
N ASN A 155 17.85 16.33 9.52
CA ASN A 155 16.60 16.76 8.91
C ASN A 155 15.61 15.60 8.69
N LEU A 156 16.03 14.34 8.82
CA LEU A 156 15.19 13.17 8.49
C LEU A 156 13.88 13.14 9.27
N GLY A 157 13.90 13.41 10.57
CA GLY A 157 12.68 13.42 11.39
C GLY A 157 11.66 14.45 10.91
N ALA A 158 12.12 15.65 10.57
CA ALA A 158 11.28 16.72 10.04
C ALA A 158 10.75 16.39 8.64
N VAL A 159 11.60 15.84 7.77
CA VAL A 159 11.23 15.43 6.41
C VAL A 159 10.21 14.29 6.44
N VAL A 160 10.40 13.27 7.28
CA VAL A 160 9.44 12.16 7.46
C VAL A 160 8.08 12.69 7.86
N SER A 161 8.03 13.58 8.85
CA SER A 161 6.78 14.15 9.36
C SER A 161 6.06 14.98 8.31
N ARG A 162 6.81 15.86 7.60
CA ARG A 162 6.28 16.67 6.50
C ARG A 162 5.80 15.82 5.33
N LEU A 163 6.60 14.86 4.91
CA LEU A 163 6.26 13.94 3.84
C LEU A 163 4.99 13.17 4.18
N GLN A 164 4.89 12.59 5.38
CA GLN A 164 3.69 11.86 5.79
C GLN A 164 2.44 12.74 5.74
N ALA A 165 2.50 13.96 6.29
CA ALA A 165 1.38 14.91 6.22
C ALA A 165 1.00 15.27 4.78
N HIS A 166 2.01 15.44 3.90
CA HIS A 166 1.81 15.72 2.48
C HIS A 166 1.12 14.58 1.74
N LEU A 167 1.56 13.34 2.00
CA LEU A 167 0.98 12.13 1.41
C LEU A 167 -0.47 11.91 1.85
N ILE A 168 -0.76 12.08 3.14
CA ILE A 168 -2.12 11.98 3.69
C ILE A 168 -3.01 13.04 3.04
N ARG A 169 -2.56 14.29 2.97
CA ARG A 169 -3.36 15.41 2.46
C ARG A 169 -3.71 15.28 0.99
N HIS A 170 -2.76 14.89 0.15
CA HIS A 170 -2.91 14.99 -1.30
C HIS A 170 -3.25 13.68 -1.98
N ARG A 171 -2.95 12.55 -1.34
CA ARG A 171 -3.12 11.22 -1.94
C ARG A 171 -3.84 10.25 -1.01
N ASP A 172 -4.19 10.69 0.20
CA ASP A 172 -4.90 9.89 1.21
C ASP A 172 -4.18 8.56 1.52
N ILE A 173 -2.85 8.60 1.61
CA ILE A 173 -1.98 7.44 1.89
C ILE A 173 -0.93 7.80 2.96
N GLY A 174 -0.31 6.79 3.56
CA GLY A 174 0.72 6.99 4.59
C GLY A 174 0.17 7.20 6.00
N HIS A 175 -1.10 6.88 6.21
CA HIS A 175 -1.74 6.84 7.52
C HIS A 175 -1.00 5.93 8.48
N ASP A 176 -0.88 6.36 9.73
CA ASP A 176 -0.35 5.53 10.80
C ASP A 176 -1.50 4.90 11.58
N TRP A 177 -1.84 3.67 11.22
CA TRP A 177 -2.97 2.95 11.81
C TRP A 177 -2.69 2.45 13.24
N HIS A 178 -1.43 2.45 13.68
CA HIS A 178 -1.02 2.00 15.02
C HIS A 178 -1.59 0.62 15.41
N PHE A 179 -1.63 -0.32 14.46
CA PHE A 179 -2.07 -1.68 14.74
C PHE A 179 -1.14 -2.37 15.73
N SER A 180 -1.73 -3.11 16.67
CA SER A 180 -1.02 -4.07 17.50
C SER A 180 -0.57 -5.29 16.68
N ASP A 181 0.37 -6.07 17.20
CA ASP A 181 0.80 -7.31 16.53
C ASP A 181 -0.38 -8.29 16.33
N ALA A 182 -1.32 -8.37 17.30
CA ALA A 182 -2.52 -9.20 17.19
C ALA A 182 -3.48 -8.74 16.07
N GLU A 183 -3.62 -7.43 15.87
CA GLU A 183 -4.39 -6.86 14.76
C GLU A 183 -3.73 -7.13 13.41
N ILE A 184 -2.40 -7.06 13.34
CA ILE A 184 -1.64 -7.42 12.15
C ILE A 184 -1.81 -8.92 11.82
N GLU A 185 -1.78 -9.79 12.82
CA GLU A 185 -2.04 -11.23 12.64
C GLU A 185 -3.46 -11.46 12.09
N THR A 186 -4.46 -10.77 12.64
CA THR A 186 -5.85 -10.87 12.16
C THR A 186 -6.00 -10.37 10.72
N LEU A 187 -5.34 -9.27 10.36
CA LEU A 187 -5.29 -8.78 8.98
C LEU A 187 -4.59 -9.77 8.05
N GLN A 188 -3.58 -10.49 8.52
CA GLN A 188 -2.91 -11.52 7.75
C GLN A 188 -3.79 -12.76 7.54
N GLU A 189 -4.55 -13.18 8.56
CA GLU A 189 -5.55 -14.23 8.40
C GLU A 189 -6.61 -13.85 7.37
N TYR A 190 -7.11 -12.61 7.43
CA TYR A 190 -8.05 -12.08 6.44
C TYR A 190 -7.46 -12.07 5.03
N TYR A 191 -6.20 -11.64 4.88
CA TYR A 191 -5.48 -11.65 3.60
C TYR A 191 -5.35 -13.08 3.04
N ASN A 192 -4.87 -14.02 3.86
CA ASN A 192 -4.69 -15.42 3.48
C ASN A 192 -6.03 -16.06 3.06
N ALA A 193 -7.11 -15.76 3.78
CA ALA A 193 -8.44 -16.26 3.45
C ALA A 193 -8.96 -15.71 2.10
N ASN A 194 -8.71 -14.42 1.81
CA ASN A 194 -9.02 -13.84 0.50
C ASN A 194 -8.17 -14.44 -0.63
N GLN A 195 -6.88 -14.72 -0.39
CA GLN A 195 -6.02 -15.38 -1.36
C GLN A 195 -6.49 -16.82 -1.64
N LEU A 196 -6.79 -17.60 -0.60
CA LEU A 196 -7.31 -18.95 -0.76
C LEU A 196 -8.61 -18.96 -1.57
N LEU A 197 -9.52 -18.01 -1.32
CA LEU A 197 -10.72 -17.83 -2.15
C LEU A 197 -10.36 -17.54 -3.61
N LEU A 198 -9.43 -16.62 -3.85
CA LEU A 198 -9.01 -16.26 -5.20
C LEU A 198 -8.39 -17.47 -5.93
N ASP A 199 -7.54 -18.24 -5.26
CA ASP A 199 -6.93 -19.47 -5.78
C ASP A 199 -8.00 -20.51 -6.13
N CYS A 200 -8.97 -20.74 -5.23
CA CYS A 200 -10.09 -21.63 -5.49
C CYS A 200 -10.89 -21.20 -6.72
N LEU A 201 -11.06 -19.89 -6.95
CA LEU A 201 -11.77 -19.36 -8.11
C LEU A 201 -10.95 -19.36 -9.40
N ASN A 202 -9.61 -19.39 -9.31
CA ASN A 202 -8.69 -19.44 -10.44
C ASN A 202 -8.39 -20.88 -10.89
N GLY A 203 -8.49 -21.86 -9.98
CA GLY A 203 -8.34 -23.28 -10.30
C GLY A 203 -9.53 -23.88 -11.04
N ASP A 204 -9.48 -25.19 -11.27
CA ASP A 204 -10.53 -25.98 -11.95
C ASP A 204 -11.79 -26.21 -11.08
N CYS A 205 -12.17 -25.24 -10.25
CA CYS A 205 -13.37 -25.34 -9.42
C CYS A 205 -14.62 -25.20 -10.30
N TYR A 206 -15.50 -26.20 -10.27
CA TYR A 206 -16.79 -26.19 -10.97
C TYR A 206 -17.83 -25.30 -10.24
N VAL A 207 -17.52 -24.02 -10.08
CA VAL A 207 -18.45 -22.99 -9.58
C VAL A 207 -19.19 -22.30 -10.71
N SER A 208 -20.40 -21.82 -10.43
CA SER A 208 -21.16 -21.03 -11.39
C SER A 208 -20.44 -19.71 -11.73
N ARG A 209 -20.44 -19.30 -13.01
CA ARG A 209 -19.81 -18.04 -13.46
C ARG A 209 -20.37 -16.81 -12.71
N GLN A 210 -21.66 -16.85 -12.37
CA GLN A 210 -22.31 -15.80 -11.60
C GLN A 210 -21.71 -15.70 -10.19
N LEU A 211 -21.58 -16.82 -9.48
CA LEU A 211 -20.97 -16.84 -8.16
C LEU A 211 -19.50 -16.44 -8.22
N GLN A 212 -18.75 -16.95 -9.20
CA GLN A 212 -17.34 -16.59 -9.39
C GLN A 212 -17.16 -15.08 -9.56
N LYS A 213 -17.98 -14.42 -10.39
CA LYS A 213 -17.95 -12.97 -10.57
C LYS A 213 -18.36 -12.23 -9.29
N GLN A 214 -19.38 -12.72 -8.59
CA GLN A 214 -19.83 -12.14 -7.32
C GLN A 214 -18.71 -12.15 -6.29
N VAL A 215 -18.10 -13.31 -6.03
CA VAL A 215 -17.08 -13.47 -4.99
C VAL A 215 -15.82 -12.69 -5.33
N ARG A 216 -15.38 -12.69 -6.60
CA ARG A 216 -14.26 -11.83 -7.04
C ARG A 216 -14.52 -10.36 -6.71
N ASN A 217 -15.74 -9.89 -6.89
CA ASN A 217 -16.11 -8.50 -6.62
C ASN A 217 -16.22 -8.16 -5.12
N THR A 218 -16.21 -9.14 -4.23
CA THR A 218 -16.28 -8.94 -2.77
C THR A 218 -14.94 -9.15 -2.06
N LEU A 219 -13.90 -9.66 -2.74
CA LEU A 219 -12.57 -9.81 -2.12
C LEU A 219 -12.05 -8.46 -1.60
N PHE A 220 -11.51 -8.46 -0.38
CA PHE A 220 -11.00 -7.27 0.33
C PHE A 220 -12.05 -6.15 0.51
N ARG A 221 -13.34 -6.51 0.62
CA ARG A 221 -14.44 -5.57 0.81
C ARG A 221 -14.93 -5.59 2.26
N VAL A 222 -15.41 -4.43 2.73
CA VAL A 222 -16.29 -4.33 3.92
C VAL A 222 -17.66 -4.94 3.62
#